data_AF-A0A2E3ACB9-F1
#
_entry.id   AF-A0A2E3ACB9-F1
#
_cell.length_a   1.000
_cell.length_b   1.000
_cell.length_c   1.000
_cell.angle_alpha   90.00
_cell.angle_beta   90.00
_cell.angle_gamma   90.00
#
_symmetry.space_group_name_H-M   'P 1'
#
loop_
_entity.id
_entity.type
_entity.pdbx_description
1 polymer ?
#
loop_
_entity_poly.entity_id
_entity_poly.type
_entity_poly.pdbx_seq_one_letter_code
_entity_poly.pdbx_strand_id
1 'polypeptide(L)'
;MFLSLYSLFLCLFFQTSNFEGKWVSVDDETGIEKSIISLYVQNDKLYGKIEKLLQDGDKGKVCTNCKGSEKNQPIEGLLILKGLTKDGDSWTDGTILDPANGKEYDCTLTLNGPSKLKVRGFIGFSFLGRTQVWKRLE
;
A
#
# COMPACT_ATOMS: atom_id res chain seq x y z
N MET A 1 7.20 4.39 -60.05
CA MET A 1 8.17 5.02 -59.14
C MET A 1 7.41 5.63 -57.97
N PHE A 2 7.54 5.05 -56.78
CA PHE A 2 7.30 5.61 -55.42
C PHE A 2 5.86 6.01 -55.05
N LEU A 3 5.26 5.68 -53.89
CA LEU A 3 5.69 5.13 -52.60
C LEU A 3 4.43 4.52 -51.92
N SER A 4 4.51 3.29 -51.42
CA SER A 4 3.50 2.75 -50.49
C SER A 4 3.84 3.23 -49.08
N LEU A 5 3.08 4.18 -48.55
CA LEU A 5 3.26 4.72 -47.20
C LEU A 5 2.63 3.76 -46.18
N TYR A 6 3.41 2.79 -45.70
CA TYR A 6 3.01 1.96 -44.55
C TYR A 6 3.10 2.82 -43.28
N SER A 7 1.97 3.32 -42.80
CA SER A 7 1.87 3.94 -41.47
C SER A 7 1.99 2.84 -40.42
N LEU A 8 3.17 2.75 -39.79
CA LEU A 8 3.43 1.88 -38.66
C LEU A 8 2.72 2.49 -37.43
N PHE A 9 1.52 2.03 -37.12
CA PHE A 9 0.80 2.45 -35.92
C PHE A 9 1.46 1.82 -34.69
N LEU A 10 2.40 2.54 -34.08
CA LEU A 10 3.06 2.13 -32.85
C LEU A 10 2.08 2.29 -31.68
N CYS A 11 1.37 1.22 -31.32
CA CYS A 11 0.60 1.18 -30.07
C CYS A 11 1.58 1.22 -28.89
N LEU A 12 1.77 2.40 -28.31
CA LEU A 12 2.38 2.55 -26.99
C LEU A 12 1.40 1.98 -25.96
N PHE A 13 1.67 0.76 -25.50
CA PHE A 13 0.97 0.21 -24.34
C PHE A 13 1.41 1.01 -23.11
N PHE A 14 0.63 2.02 -22.72
CA PHE A 14 0.74 2.61 -21.41
C PHE A 14 0.35 1.55 -20.37
N GLN A 15 1.34 0.98 -19.70
CA GLN A 15 1.08 0.15 -18.53
C GLN A 15 0.56 1.07 -17.42
N THR A 16 -0.73 1.01 -17.13
CA THR A 16 -1.28 1.73 -15.99
C THR A 16 -0.75 1.10 -14.70
N SER A 17 -0.19 1.94 -13.82
CA SER A 17 0.29 1.49 -12.52
C SER A 17 -0.91 1.16 -11.63
N ASN A 18 -1.28 -0.12 -11.56
CA ASN A 18 -2.40 -0.56 -10.75
C ASN A 18 -1.96 -0.79 -9.30
N PHE A 19 -2.33 0.14 -8.42
CA PHE A 19 -2.12 0.03 -6.97
C PHE A 19 -3.30 -0.62 -6.25
N GLU A 20 -4.51 -0.52 -6.82
CA GLU A 20 -5.73 -1.01 -6.19
C GLU A 20 -5.79 -2.54 -6.17
N GLY A 21 -6.61 -3.08 -5.26
CA GLY A 21 -6.77 -4.51 -5.02
C GLY A 21 -6.11 -4.98 -3.73
N LYS A 22 -5.92 -6.29 -3.62
CA LYS A 22 -5.47 -6.93 -2.38
C LYS A 22 -3.97 -7.18 -2.39
N TRP A 23 -3.36 -6.91 -1.25
CA TRP A 23 -1.92 -7.05 -1.03
C TRP A 23 -1.65 -7.79 0.28
N VAL A 24 -0.62 -8.62 0.30
CA VAL A 24 -0.15 -9.32 1.48
C VAL A 24 1.05 -8.57 2.05
N SER A 25 0.93 -8.08 3.28
CA SER A 25 2.06 -7.51 4.00
C SER A 25 3.00 -8.60 4.49
N VAL A 26 4.29 -8.30 4.42
CA VAL A 26 5.36 -9.20 4.81
C VAL A 26 6.25 -8.48 5.81
N ASP A 27 6.49 -9.12 6.94
CA ASP A 27 7.47 -8.67 7.91
C ASP A 27 8.87 -8.72 7.28
N ASP A 28 9.56 -7.59 7.24
CA ASP A 28 10.83 -7.42 6.52
C ASP A 28 12.02 -8.08 7.22
N GLU A 29 11.91 -8.37 8.52
CA GLU A 29 12.94 -9.04 9.32
C GLU A 29 12.79 -10.57 9.27
N THR A 30 11.55 -11.08 9.33
CA THR A 30 11.26 -12.52 9.45
C THR A 30 10.75 -13.16 8.16
N GLY A 31 10.26 -12.38 7.20
CA GLY A 31 9.64 -12.87 5.96
C GLY A 31 8.23 -13.43 6.14
N ILE A 32 7.65 -13.33 7.34
CA ILE A 32 6.33 -13.86 7.67
C ILE A 32 5.24 -12.98 7.06
N GLU A 33 4.24 -13.60 6.44
CA GLU A 33 3.07 -12.91 5.92
C GLU A 33 2.11 -12.55 7.07
N LYS A 34 1.76 -11.26 7.18
CA LYS A 34 1.07 -10.73 8.36
C LYS A 34 -0.41 -10.48 8.10
N SER A 35 -0.74 -9.76 7.04
CA SER A 35 -2.10 -9.29 6.79
C SER A 35 -2.43 -9.20 5.31
N ILE A 36 -3.72 -9.35 4.98
CA ILE A 36 -4.28 -8.97 3.68
C ILE A 36 -4.81 -7.54 3.81
N ILE A 37 -4.34 -6.64 2.95
CA ILE A 37 -4.74 -5.24 2.88
C ILE A 37 -5.41 -4.96 1.54
N SER A 38 -6.60 -4.37 1.58
CA SER A 38 -7.30 -3.88 0.39
C SER A 38 -6.94 -2.41 0.15
N LEU A 39 -6.39 -2.11 -1.02
CA LEU A 39 -6.12 -0.74 -1.48
C LEU A 39 -7.19 -0.29 -2.47
N TYR A 40 -7.68 0.94 -2.30
CA TYR A 40 -8.71 1.53 -3.14
C TYR A 40 -8.53 3.06 -3.23
N VAL A 41 -9.00 3.65 -4.33
CA VAL A 41 -9.04 5.10 -4.52
C VAL A 41 -10.45 5.62 -4.25
N GLN A 42 -10.56 6.68 -3.46
CA GLN A 42 -11.80 7.40 -3.20
C GLN A 42 -11.51 8.91 -3.17
N ASN A 43 -12.27 9.70 -3.93
CA ASN A 43 -12.08 11.16 -4.02
C ASN A 43 -10.62 11.54 -4.31
N ASP A 44 -10.03 10.91 -5.33
CA ASP A 44 -8.64 11.11 -5.79
C ASP A 44 -7.55 10.83 -4.74
N LYS A 45 -7.90 10.12 -3.66
CA LYS A 45 -6.98 9.71 -2.62
C LYS A 45 -6.96 8.20 -2.47
N LEU A 46 -5.78 7.64 -2.24
CA LEU A 46 -5.60 6.22 -1.99
C LEU A 46 -5.68 5.91 -0.49
N TYR A 47 -6.39 4.83 -0.21
CA TYR A 47 -6.68 4.31 1.12
C TYR A 47 -6.33 2.83 1.19
N GLY A 48 -6.11 2.32 2.40
CA GLY A 48 -5.80 0.93 2.62
C GLY A 48 -6.36 0.39 3.92
N LYS A 49 -7.11 -0.72 3.84
CA LYS A 49 -7.82 -1.34 4.95
C LYS A 49 -7.30 -2.74 5.21
N ILE A 50 -7.08 -3.11 6.47
CA ILE A 50 -6.77 -4.50 6.85
C ILE A 50 -8.06 -5.32 6.70
N GLU A 51 -8.07 -6.26 5.76
CA GLU A 51 -9.19 -7.18 5.55
C GLU A 51 -9.06 -8.42 6.43
N LYS A 52 -7.83 -8.89 6.65
CA LYS A 52 -7.57 -10.15 7.37
C LYS A 52 -6.18 -10.19 8.00
N LEU A 53 -6.08 -10.79 9.18
CA LEU A 53 -4.81 -11.18 9.80
C LEU A 53 -4.52 -12.66 9.49
N LEU A 54 -3.28 -12.94 9.08
CA LEU A 54 -2.89 -14.26 8.59
C LEU A 54 -2.34 -15.17 9.70
N GLN A 55 -1.82 -14.59 10.78
CA GLN A 55 -1.31 -15.33 11.91
C GLN A 55 -2.45 -15.68 12.88
N ASP A 56 -2.59 -16.95 13.25
CA ASP A 56 -3.65 -17.40 14.16
C ASP A 56 -3.62 -16.69 15.51
N GLY A 57 -2.42 -16.44 16.04
CA GLY A 57 -2.24 -15.69 17.29
C GLY A 57 -2.57 -14.20 17.19
N ASP A 58 -2.81 -13.67 15.98
CA ASP A 58 -3.16 -12.27 15.76
C ASP A 58 -4.67 -12.08 15.51
N LYS A 59 -5.43 -13.15 15.20
CA LYS A 59 -6.87 -13.07 14.92
C LYS A 59 -7.66 -12.52 16.11
N GLY A 60 -8.60 -11.61 15.84
CA GLY A 60 -9.42 -10.97 16.87
C GLY A 60 -8.69 -9.97 17.77
N LYS A 61 -7.40 -9.67 17.51
CA LYS A 61 -6.70 -8.61 18.24
C LYS A 61 -7.34 -7.25 17.97
N VAL A 62 -7.30 -6.41 19.01
CA VAL A 62 -7.70 -5.00 18.95
C VAL A 62 -6.47 -4.11 19.04
N CYS A 63 -6.53 -2.92 18.44
CA CYS A 63 -5.42 -1.97 18.54
C CYS A 63 -5.44 -1.21 19.87
N THR A 64 -4.82 -1.80 20.89
CA THR A 64 -4.75 -1.23 22.25
C THR A 64 -3.87 0.03 22.31
N ASN A 65 -2.81 0.07 21.49
CA ASN A 65 -1.84 1.17 21.45
C ASN A 65 -2.30 2.34 20.57
N CYS A 66 -3.32 2.14 19.72
CA CYS A 66 -3.86 3.19 18.87
C CYS A 66 -4.49 4.32 19.69
N LYS A 67 -4.64 5.47 19.05
CA LYS A 67 -5.28 6.67 19.60
C LYS A 67 -6.54 6.99 18.81
N GLY A 68 -7.34 7.93 19.31
CA GLY A 68 -8.52 8.41 18.59
C GLY A 68 -9.55 7.32 18.32
N SER A 69 -10.14 7.37 17.13
CA SER A 69 -11.18 6.43 16.65
C SER A 69 -10.71 4.99 16.52
N GLU A 70 -9.41 4.77 16.37
CA GLU A 70 -8.79 3.47 16.11
C GLU A 70 -8.47 2.72 17.41
N LYS A 71 -8.51 3.41 18.56
CA LYS A 71 -8.23 2.82 19.86
C LYS A 71 -9.25 1.74 20.21
N ASN A 72 -8.75 0.59 20.63
CA ASN A 72 -9.54 -0.61 21.02
C ASN A 72 -10.49 -1.13 19.92
N GLN A 73 -10.30 -0.70 18.67
CA GLN A 73 -11.01 -1.29 17.54
C GLN A 73 -10.34 -2.58 17.10
N PRO A 74 -11.09 -3.57 16.57
CA PRO A 74 -10.51 -4.74 15.93
C PRO A 74 -9.49 -4.33 14.87
N ILE A 75 -8.32 -4.97 14.85
CA ILE A 75 -7.27 -4.66 13.86
C ILE A 75 -7.77 -5.01 12.45
N GLU A 76 -8.48 -6.14 12.31
CA GLU A 76 -9.24 -6.45 11.11
C GLU A 76 -10.35 -5.41 10.95
N GLY A 77 -10.33 -4.68 9.84
CA GLY A 77 -11.23 -3.58 9.55
C GLY A 77 -10.60 -2.20 9.68
N LEU A 78 -9.42 -2.05 10.28
CA LEU A 78 -8.77 -0.75 10.41
C LEU A 78 -8.36 -0.19 9.04
N LEU A 79 -8.65 1.09 8.86
CA LEU A 79 -8.09 1.93 7.80
C LEU A 79 -6.68 2.36 8.22
N ILE A 80 -5.67 1.68 7.68
CA ILE A 80 -4.26 1.94 8.04
C ILE A 80 -3.57 2.89 7.10
N LEU A 81 -3.91 2.91 5.80
CA LEU A 81 -3.38 3.89 4.84
C LEU A 81 -4.44 4.95 4.60
N LYS A 82 -4.07 6.22 4.79
CA LYS A 82 -5.03 7.33 4.76
C LYS A 82 -4.56 8.45 3.85
N GLY A 83 -5.37 8.75 2.84
CA GLY A 83 -5.36 10.03 2.15
C GLY A 83 -4.17 10.28 1.23
N LEU A 84 -3.48 9.22 0.77
CA LEU A 84 -2.32 9.36 -0.10
C LEU A 84 -2.76 9.99 -1.43
N THR A 85 -1.91 10.84 -1.99
CA THR A 85 -2.16 11.56 -3.24
C THR A 85 -1.22 11.04 -4.32
N LYS A 86 -1.69 10.98 -5.56
CA LYS A 86 -0.89 10.52 -6.70
C LYS A 86 0.20 11.55 -7.03
N ASP A 87 1.45 11.10 -7.11
CA ASP A 87 2.59 11.90 -7.55
C ASP A 87 3.46 11.05 -8.51
N GLY A 88 3.41 11.38 -9.80
CA GLY A 88 4.05 10.61 -10.87
C GLY A 88 3.63 9.13 -10.84
N ASP A 89 4.62 8.24 -10.61
CA ASP A 89 4.41 6.79 -10.51
C ASP A 89 4.18 6.29 -9.07
N SER A 90 4.01 7.21 -8.11
CA SER A 90 3.87 6.91 -6.69
C SER A 90 2.57 7.45 -6.10
N TRP A 91 2.25 6.99 -4.88
CA TRP A 91 1.25 7.63 -4.03
C TRP A 91 1.94 8.07 -2.73
N THR A 92 1.80 9.32 -2.32
CA THR A 92 2.55 9.93 -1.21
C THR A 92 1.69 10.92 -0.41
N ASP A 93 2.27 11.64 0.55
CA ASP A 93 1.62 12.71 1.35
C ASP A 93 0.42 12.26 2.19
N GLY A 94 0.26 10.95 2.38
CA GLY A 94 -0.68 10.35 3.31
C GLY A 94 0.04 9.67 4.46
N THR A 95 -0.71 8.98 5.31
CA THR A 95 -0.14 8.28 6.47
C THR A 95 -0.36 6.78 6.43
N ILE A 96 0.49 6.05 7.14
CA ILE A 96 0.32 4.65 7.51
C ILE A 96 0.30 4.48 9.04
N LEU A 97 -0.74 3.85 9.58
CA LEU A 97 -0.84 3.44 10.98
C LEU A 97 -0.23 2.05 11.16
N ASP A 98 0.67 1.91 12.13
CA ASP A 98 1.14 0.63 12.63
C ASP A 98 0.32 0.20 13.87
N PRO A 99 -0.57 -0.80 13.76
CA PRO A 99 -1.38 -1.23 14.89
C PRO A 99 -0.57 -1.85 16.05
N ALA A 100 0.66 -2.33 15.80
CA ALA A 100 1.48 -2.95 16.82
C ALA A 100 1.96 -1.93 17.87
N ASN A 101 2.32 -0.72 17.43
CA ASN A 101 2.79 0.36 18.32
C ASN A 101 1.84 1.57 18.39
N GLY A 102 0.78 1.59 17.58
CA GLY A 102 -0.24 2.64 17.55
C GLY A 102 0.22 3.97 16.97
N LYS A 103 1.36 4.01 16.28
CA LYS A 103 1.93 5.22 15.68
C LYS A 103 1.53 5.35 14.22
N GLU A 104 1.31 6.58 13.80
CA GLU A 104 1.15 6.94 12.40
C GLU A 104 2.47 7.51 11.85
N TYR A 105 2.75 7.19 10.59
CA TYR A 105 3.95 7.58 9.86
C TYR A 105 3.55 8.18 8.52
N ASP A 106 4.34 9.12 8.00
CA ASP A 106 4.20 9.56 6.62
C ASP A 106 4.47 8.38 5.68
N CYS A 107 3.71 8.27 4.60
CA CYS A 107 3.75 7.09 3.75
C CYS A 107 3.91 7.40 2.26
N THR A 108 4.79 6.64 1.61
CA THR A 108 4.90 6.59 0.15
C THR A 108 4.76 5.15 -0.34
N LEU A 109 3.96 4.96 -1.38
CA LEU A 109 3.77 3.70 -2.09
C LEU A 109 4.40 3.78 -3.48
N THR A 110 5.15 2.74 -3.86
CA THR A 110 5.75 2.62 -5.20
C THR A 110 5.69 1.19 -5.68
N LEU A 111 5.23 0.97 -6.91
CA LEU A 111 5.26 -0.37 -7.51
C LEU A 111 6.68 -0.77 -7.92
N ASN A 112 6.99 -2.05 -7.76
CA ASN A 112 8.20 -2.68 -8.26
C ASN A 112 7.81 -3.85 -9.16
N GLY A 113 7.38 -3.52 -10.38
CA GLY A 113 6.71 -4.48 -11.27
C GLY A 113 5.24 -4.73 -10.87
N PRO A 114 4.57 -5.72 -11.48
CA PRO A 114 3.13 -5.91 -11.35
C PRO A 114 2.68 -6.51 -10.00
N SER A 115 3.57 -7.23 -9.31
CA SER A 115 3.22 -8.05 -8.14
C SER A 115 3.90 -7.64 -6.84
N LYS A 116 4.71 -6.57 -6.83
CA LYS A 116 5.38 -6.08 -5.63
C LYS A 116 5.09 -4.61 -5.40
N LEU A 117 4.70 -4.28 -4.17
CA LEU A 117 4.45 -2.91 -3.73
C LEU A 117 5.45 -2.57 -2.62
N LYS A 118 6.26 -1.54 -2.84
CA LYS A 118 7.08 -0.95 -1.79
C LYS A 118 6.21 -0.01 -0.97
N VAL A 119 6.17 -0.23 0.33
CA VAL A 119 5.45 0.60 1.32
C VAL A 119 6.48 1.20 2.25
N ARG A 120 6.72 2.50 2.11
CA ARG A 120 7.70 3.22 2.94
C ARG A 120 6.96 4.06 3.98
N GLY A 121 7.24 3.82 5.25
CA GLY A 121 6.81 4.64 6.38
C GLY A 121 8.00 5.42 6.95
N PHE A 122 7.84 6.71 7.24
CA PHE A 122 8.90 7.56 7.78
C PHE A 122 8.37 8.64 8.73
N ILE A 123 9.27 9.31 9.45
CA ILE A 123 8.93 10.43 10.35
C ILE A 123 9.58 11.70 9.81
N GLY A 124 8.78 12.65 9.33
CA GLY A 124 9.26 13.94 8.85
C GLY A 124 10.01 13.82 7.53
N PHE A 125 11.34 13.66 7.57
CA PHE A 125 12.12 13.49 6.35
C PHE A 125 12.18 12.01 5.93
N SER A 126 11.98 11.74 4.64
CA SER A 126 11.86 10.39 4.08
C SER A 126 13.07 9.47 4.29
N PHE A 127 14.24 9.99 4.69
CA PHE A 127 15.43 9.18 4.98
C PHE A 127 15.36 8.46 6.34
N LEU A 128 14.59 8.95 7.31
CA LEU A 128 14.36 8.28 8.61
C LEU A 128 13.09 7.43 8.55
N GLY A 129 13.19 6.26 7.94
CA GLY A 129 12.05 5.37 7.76
C GLY A 129 12.42 3.93 7.42
N ARG A 130 11.40 3.09 7.33
CA ARG A 130 11.50 1.69 6.92
C ARG A 130 10.68 1.45 5.67
N THR A 131 11.09 0.47 4.87
CA THR A 131 10.36 0.06 3.66
C THR A 131 10.05 -1.42 3.74
N GLN A 132 8.77 -1.75 3.69
CA GLN A 132 8.29 -3.12 3.52
C GLN A 132 7.96 -3.39 2.06
N VAL A 133 8.02 -4.65 1.67
CA VAL A 133 7.57 -5.09 0.35
C VAL A 133 6.35 -5.97 0.53
N TRP A 134 5.21 -5.49 0.04
CA TRP A 134 3.96 -6.25 0.00
C TRP A 134 3.86 -6.99 -1.33
N LYS A 135 3.22 -8.16 -1.31
CA LYS A 135 2.99 -9.00 -2.49
C LYS A 135 1.55 -8.83 -2.95
N ARG A 136 1.31 -8.76 -4.26
CA ARG A 136 -0.05 -8.75 -4.79
C ARG A 136 -0.71 -10.10 -4.48
N LEU A 137 -1.94 -10.06 -3.98
CA LEU A 137 -2.75 -11.26 -3.80
C LEU A 137 -3.46 -11.54 -5.13
N GLU A 138 -3.12 -12.67 -5.75
CA GLU A 138 -3.76 -13.17 -6.97
C GLU A 138 -5.13 -13.82 -6.69
#